data_AF-A0A2M7H5H7-F1
#
_entry.id   AF-A0A2M7H5H7-F1
#
_cell.length_a   1.000
_cell.length_b   1.000
_cell.length_c   1.000
_cell.angle_alpha   90.00
_cell.angle_beta   90.00
_cell.angle_gamma   90.00
#
_symmetry.space_group_name_H-M   'P 1'
#
loop_
_entity.id
_entity.type
_entity.pdbx_description
1 polymer ?
#
loop_
_entity_poly.entity_id
_entity_poly.type
_entity_poly.pdbx_seq_one_letter_code
_entity_poly.pdbx_strand_id
1 'polypeptide(L)' 'MKRLEKSTTVDGEKYLLKLTFDIDDFVGDGVFNLEVYNDKGEMEVRSPLASSRGLSQKWWIEAREVLKRCVRH' A
#
# COMPACT_ATOMS: atom_id res chain seq x y z
N MET A 1 10.47 -11.07 -6.55
CA MET A 1 9.32 -10.33 -5.99
C MET A 1 9.04 -9.11 -6.87
N LYS A 2 7.82 -8.92 -7.36
CA LYS A 2 7.43 -7.67 -8.04
C LYS A 2 7.09 -6.64 -6.95
N ARG A 3 7.90 -5.58 -6.84
CA ARG A 3 7.65 -4.45 -5.94
C ARG A 3 7.02 -3.32 -6.74
N LEU A 4 5.87 -2.82 -6.29
CA LEU A 4 5.18 -1.70 -6.92
C LEU A 4 5.32 -0.49 -6.01
N GLU A 5 5.92 0.58 -6.51
CA GLU A 5 6.17 1.80 -5.75
C GLU A 5 5.52 2.98 -6.44
N LYS A 6 4.90 3.86 -5.65
CA LYS A 6 4.27 5.07 -6.17
C LYS A 6 4.36 6.18 -5.14
N SER A 7 4.88 7.32 -5.56
CA SER A 7 4.84 8.55 -4.79
C SER A 7 3.50 9.26 -5.00
N THR A 8 2.93 9.79 -3.92
CA THR A 8 1.70 10.59 -3.93
C THR A 8 1.84 11.78 -2.99
N THR A 9 1.03 12.81 -3.21
CA THR A 9 0.97 13.98 -2.33
C THR A 9 -0.45 14.06 -1.78
N VAL A 10 -0.56 14.13 -0.45
CA VAL A 10 -1.82 14.25 0.27
C VAL A 10 -1.68 15.44 1.22
N ASP A 11 -2.61 16.38 1.15
CA ASP A 11 -2.63 17.60 1.99
C ASP A 11 -1.32 18.41 2.00
N GLY A 12 -0.54 18.34 0.90
CA GLY A 12 0.75 19.04 0.75
C GLY A 12 1.96 18.24 1.19
N GLU A 13 1.75 17.12 1.87
CA GLU A 13 2.80 16.20 2.32
C GLU A 13 3.03 15.09 1.29
N LYS A 14 4.30 14.69 1.14
CA LYS A 14 4.70 13.68 0.16
C LYS A 14 4.81 12.32 0.84
N TYR A 15 4.11 11.34 0.28
CA TYR A 15 4.11 9.97 0.75
C TYR A 15 4.63 9.02 -0.33
N LEU A 16 5.35 7.99 0.10
CA LEU A 16 5.76 6.88 -0.74
C LEU A 16 4.93 5.65 -0.38
N LEU A 17 4.13 5.19 -1.34
CA LEU A 17 3.36 3.96 -1.24
C LEU A 17 4.19 2.81 -1.82
N LYS A 18 4.40 1.77 -1.03
CA LYS A 18 4.99 0.51 -1.49
C LYS A 18 3.97 -0.62 -1.35
N LEU A 19 3.77 -1.35 -2.43
CA LEU A 19 2.99 -2.58 -2.46
C LEU A 19 3.98 -3.75 -2.56
N THR A 20 4.01 -4.55 -1.51
CA THR A 20 4.78 -5.78 -1.42
C THR A 20 3.83 -6.98 -1.55
N PHE A 21 4.15 -7.91 -2.45
CA PHE A 21 3.37 -9.14 -2.61
C PHE A 21 4.08 -10.25 -1.87
N ASP A 22 3.43 -10.76 -0.84
CA ASP A 22 3.90 -11.93 -0.09
C ASP A 22 3.07 -13.14 -0.54
N ILE A 23 3.75 -14.16 -1.06
CA ILE A 23 3.10 -15.41 -1.44
C ILE A 23 3.10 -16.27 -0.19
N ASP A 24 1.93 -16.42 0.42
CA ASP A 24 1.76 -17.39 1.49
C ASP A 24 1.77 -18.80 0.85
N ASP A 25 2.88 -19.51 1.02
CA ASP A 25 3.19 -20.81 0.41
C ASP A 25 2.13 -21.89 0.78
N PHE A 26 1.29 -21.62 1.79
CA PHE A 26 0.27 -22.54 2.31
C PHE A 26 -1.07 -22.55 1.56
N VAL A 27 -1.48 -21.46 0.89
CA VAL A 27 -2.86 -21.33 0.36
C VAL A 27 -2.90 -21.05 -1.15
N GLY A 28 -1.76 -20.69 -1.76
CA GLY A 28 -1.73 -20.30 -3.18
C GLY A 28 -2.43 -18.98 -3.48
N ASP A 29 -2.85 -18.24 -2.45
CA ASP A 29 -3.43 -16.90 -2.53
C ASP A 29 -2.43 -15.96 -1.84
N GLY A 30 -1.80 -15.06 -2.60
CA GLY A 30 -0.81 -14.14 -2.04
C GLY A 30 -1.46 -12.90 -1.44
N VAL A 31 -0.89 -12.38 -0.36
CA VAL A 31 -1.36 -11.16 0.29
C VAL A 31 -0.53 -9.99 -0.20
N PHE A 32 -1.19 -8.91 -0.64
CA PHE A 32 -0.52 -7.65 -0.87
C PHE A 32 -0.45 -6.89 0.44
N ASN A 33 0.73 -6.42 0.82
CA ASN A 33 0.91 -5.50 1.93
C ASN A 33 1.13 -4.09 1.35
N LEU A 34 0.33 -3.15 1.82
CA LEU A 34 0.55 -1.74 1.58
C LEU A 34 1.37 -1.16 2.72
N GLU A 35 2.48 -0.55 2.36
CA GLU A 35 3.34 0.21 3.25
C GLU A 35 3.35 1.67 2.79
N VAL A 36 3.07 2.59 3.70
CA VAL A 36 3.12 4.03 3.46
C VAL A 36 4.27 4.61 4.24
N TYR A 37 5.14 5.34 3.55
CA TYR A 37 6.24 6.07 4.14
C TYR A 37 6.04 7.58 3.97
N ASN A 38 6.35 8.37 4.99
CA ASN A 38 6.36 9.83 4.90
C ASN A 38 7.62 10.35 4.17
N ASP A 39 7.76 11.68 4.07
CA ASP A 39 8.88 12.32 3.38
C ASP A 39 10.23 12.07 4.06
N LYS A 40 10.21 11.78 5.37
CA LYS A 40 11.37 11.40 6.17
C LYS A 40 11.79 9.94 5.95
N GLY A 41 11.00 9.18 5.20
CA GLY A 41 11.23 7.76 4.97
C GLY A 41 10.81 6.87 6.14
N GLU A 42 10.04 7.41 7.09
CA GLU A 42 9.47 6.65 8.21
C GLU A 42 8.16 6.00 7.77
N MET A 43 7.96 4.74 8.14
CA MET A 43 6.73 4.01 7.82
C MET A 43 5.61 4.44 8.78
N GLU A 44 4.55 5.03 8.24
CA GLU A 44 3.41 5.50 9.04
C GLU A 44 2.24 4.53 9.02
N VAL A 45 2.07 3.79 7.92
CA VAL A 45 0.96 2.85 7.77
C VAL A 45 1.46 1.55 7.18
N ARG A 46 1.07 0.44 7.79
CA ARG A 46 1.16 -0.89 7.19
C ARG A 46 -0.20 -1.54 7.23
N SER A 47 -0.76 -1.87 6.07
CA SER A 47 -2.07 -2.49 5.97
C SER A 47 -2.04 -3.68 5.01
N PRO A 48 -2.46 -4.88 5.43
CA PRO A 48 -2.65 -6.00 4.52
C PRO A 48 -3.87 -5.72 3.63
N LEU A 49 -3.65 -5.63 2.32
CA LEU A 49 -4.70 -5.58 1.31
C LEU A 49 -5.15 -7.01 1.01
N ALA A 50 -6.35 -7.34 1.45
CA ALA A 50 -6.98 -8.63 1.25
C ALA A 50 -7.56 -8.72 -0.17
N SER A 51 -6.74 -9.00 -1.19
CA SER A 51 -7.12 -9.80 -2.36
C SER A 51 -6.06 -9.76 -3.48
N SER A 52 -5.50 -10.93 -3.78
CA SER A 52 -4.71 -11.21 -4.98
C SER A 52 -5.53 -11.13 -6.29
N ARG A 53 -6.86 -11.03 -6.21
CA ARG A 53 -7.78 -11.18 -7.36
C ARG A 53 -8.22 -9.87 -8.00
N GLY A 54 -7.75 -8.73 -7.50
CA GLY A 54 -8.05 -7.41 -8.04
C GLY A 54 -6.96 -6.91 -8.98
N LEU A 55 -7.33 -6.43 -10.16
CA LEU A 55 -6.42 -5.70 -11.06
C LEU A 55 -5.58 -4.66 -10.30
N SER A 56 -4.30 -4.53 -10.63
CA SER A 56 -3.34 -3.65 -9.95
C SER A 56 -3.76 -2.18 -9.81
N GLN A 57 -4.69 -1.72 -10.64
CA GLN A 57 -5.31 -0.40 -10.52
C GLN A 57 -6.20 -0.24 -9.28
N LYS A 58 -6.92 -1.29 -8.87
CA LYS A 58 -7.78 -1.24 -7.68
C LYS A 58 -6.97 -1.07 -6.40
N TRP A 59 -5.79 -1.70 -6.33
CA TRP A 59 -4.89 -1.57 -5.18
C TRP A 59 -4.44 -0.13 -4.93
N TRP A 60 -4.19 0.65 -5.98
CA TRP A 60 -3.84 2.06 -5.83
C TRP A 60 -5.01 2.92 -5.35
N ILE A 61 -6.25 2.53 -5.63
CA ILE A 61 -7.44 3.21 -5.13
C ILE A 61 -7.57 2.92 -3.64
N GLU A 62 -7.55 1.65 -3.26
CA GLU A 62 -7.62 1.20 -1.86
C GLU A 62 -6.49 1.81 -1.02
N ALA A 63 -5.26 1.83 -1.56
CA ALA A 63 -4.12 2.43 -0.88
C ALA A 63 -4.29 3.93 -0.62
N ARG A 64 -4.90 4.66 -1.56
CA ARG A 64 -5.21 6.08 -1.37
C ARG A 64 -6.34 6.29 -0.36
N GLU A 65 -7.33 5.39 -0.30
CA GLU A 65 -8.40 5.46 0.69
C GLU A 65 -7.88 5.19 2.10
N VAL A 66 -7.03 4.17 2.27
CA VAL A 66 -6.34 3.88 3.53
C VAL A 66 -5.49 5.08 3.95
N LEU A 67 -4.69 5.64 3.05
CA LEU A 67 -3.87 6.82 3.32
C LEU A 67 -4.73 8.01 3.80
N LYS A 68 -5.80 8.34 3.07
CA LYS A 68 -6.73 9.42 3.46
C LYS A 68 -7.36 9.20 4.83
N ARG A 69 -7.64 7.94 5.19
CA ARG A 69 -8.22 7.59 6.49
C ARG A 69 -7.20 7.70 7.63
N CYS A 70 -5.93 7.39 7.37
CA CYS A 70 -4.86 7.46 8.35
C CYS A 70 -4.33 8.89 8.57
N VAL A 71 -4.25 9.72 7.52
CA VAL A 71 -3.69 11.08 7.60
C VAL A 71 -4.69 12.12 8.13
N ARG A 72 -6.01 11.88 8.03
CA ARG A 72 -7.04 12.82 8.50
C ARG A 72 -7.34 12.76 10.02
N HIS A 73 -6.50 12.12 10.83
CA HIS A 73 -6.76 11.94 12.26
C HIS A 73 -5.86 12.80 13.15
#